data_AF-A0A1Q7FD10-F1
#
_entry.id   AF-A0A1Q7FD10-F1
#
_cell.length_a   1.000
_cell.length_b   1.000
_cell.length_c   1.000
_cell.angle_alpha   90.00
_cell.angle_beta   90.00
_cell.angle_gamma   90.00
#
_symmetry.space_group_name_H-M   'P 1'
#
loop_
_entity.id
_entity.type
_entity.pdbx_description
1 polymer ?
#
loop_
_entity_poly.entity_id
_entity_poly.type
_entity_poly.pdbx_seq_one_letter_code
_entity_poly.pdbx_strand_id
1 'polypeptide(L)'
;MDDSKPGFQNQKRCVICGSRFAERKCYFCESRVCTSCIVPTDVSGSTTKCLTCGRKNVNRLTFAQLIKRNYYLFGIIIAFWLFTVFPIPFLNLAGINIDPSAFQPVLIATAAMTIPFVFLFIAWQKKAPRGSQ
;
A
#
# COMPACT_ATOMS: atom_id res chain seq x y z
N MET A 1 34.70 -18.73 -27.80
CA MET A 1 33.99 -19.26 -28.98
C MET A 1 32.79 -20.05 -28.52
N ASP A 2 31.57 -19.56 -28.51
CA ASP A 2 30.99 -18.24 -28.25
C ASP A 2 29.51 -18.52 -27.97
N ASP A 3 28.84 -17.54 -27.41
CA ASP A 3 27.37 -17.40 -27.46
C ASP A 3 26.50 -18.48 -26.83
N SER A 4 26.25 -18.31 -25.54
CA SER A 4 24.86 -18.30 -25.07
C SER A 4 24.64 -17.02 -24.30
N LYS A 5 24.34 -15.96 -25.03
CA LYS A 5 23.81 -14.68 -24.53
C LYS A 5 22.38 -14.93 -24.04
N PRO A 6 22.09 -14.98 -22.72
CA PRO A 6 20.71 -14.86 -22.30
C PRO A 6 20.37 -13.38 -22.44
N GLY A 7 19.35 -13.11 -23.25
CA GLY A 7 18.84 -11.78 -23.51
C GLY A 7 18.66 -10.94 -22.25
N PHE A 8 18.64 -9.65 -22.48
CA PHE A 8 18.45 -8.55 -21.54
C PHE A 8 17.20 -8.77 -20.64
N GLN A 9 17.32 -9.63 -19.64
CA GLN A 9 16.28 -9.94 -18.67
C GLN A 9 16.68 -9.25 -17.37
N ASN A 10 15.93 -8.19 -17.06
CA ASN A 10 15.90 -7.41 -15.82
C ASN A 10 16.33 -8.25 -14.59
N GLN A 11 17.65 -8.32 -14.30
CA GLN A 11 18.23 -9.25 -13.32
C GLN A 11 17.70 -8.91 -11.93
N LYS A 12 16.77 -9.73 -11.45
CA LYS A 12 16.23 -9.64 -10.09
C LYS A 12 17.29 -10.17 -9.12
N ARG A 13 18.23 -9.30 -8.73
CA ARG A 13 19.22 -9.63 -7.70
C ARG A 13 18.58 -9.56 -6.32
N CYS A 14 18.97 -10.47 -5.44
CA CYS A 14 18.50 -10.46 -4.07
C CYS A 14 19.09 -9.26 -3.35
N VAL A 15 18.24 -8.48 -2.68
CA VAL A 15 18.68 -7.28 -1.94
C VAL A 15 19.57 -7.62 -0.73
N ILE A 16 19.51 -8.86 -0.23
CA ILE A 16 20.25 -9.29 0.97
C ILE A 16 21.61 -9.88 0.60
N CYS A 17 21.66 -10.85 -0.32
CA CYS A 17 22.88 -11.60 -0.64
C CYS A 17 23.40 -11.38 -2.07
N GLY A 18 22.71 -10.58 -2.90
CA GLY A 18 23.13 -10.31 -4.28
C GLY A 18 22.90 -11.47 -5.26
N SER A 19 22.35 -12.60 -4.82
CA SER A 19 22.10 -13.77 -5.69
C SER A 19 21.15 -13.42 -6.85
N ARG A 20 21.32 -14.08 -8.01
CA ARG A 20 20.48 -13.83 -9.20
C ARG A 20 19.07 -14.45 -9.10
N PHE A 21 18.78 -15.19 -8.02
CA PHE A 21 17.55 -15.95 -7.82
C PHE A 21 16.54 -15.22 -6.93
N ALA A 22 16.31 -13.92 -7.15
CA ALA A 22 15.34 -13.14 -6.36
C ALA A 22 13.92 -13.24 -6.95
N GLU A 23 13.35 -14.43 -6.83
CA GLU A 23 12.02 -14.74 -7.36
C GLU A 23 10.88 -14.28 -6.44
N ARG A 24 11.13 -14.22 -5.13
CA ARG A 24 10.10 -13.88 -4.14
C ARG A 24 10.17 -12.42 -3.70
N LYS A 25 9.03 -11.81 -3.42
CA LYS A 25 8.92 -10.46 -2.85
C LYS A 25 8.61 -10.55 -1.36
N CYS A 26 9.34 -9.81 -0.53
CA CYS A 26 9.00 -9.68 0.88
C CYS A 26 7.71 -8.88 1.04
N TYR A 27 6.81 -9.33 1.91
CA TYR A 27 5.53 -8.67 2.14
C TYR A 27 5.67 -7.28 2.79
N PHE A 28 6.61 -7.12 3.73
CA PHE A 28 6.72 -5.91 4.56
C PHE A 28 7.58 -4.80 3.96
N CYS A 29 8.61 -5.16 3.20
CA CYS A 29 9.55 -4.19 2.63
C CYS A 29 9.50 -4.15 1.10
N GLU A 30 8.65 -4.97 0.47
CA GLU A 30 8.54 -5.10 -0.98
C GLU A 30 9.84 -5.48 -1.72
N SER A 31 10.92 -5.79 -0.99
CA SER A 31 12.21 -6.12 -1.57
C SER A 31 12.20 -7.52 -2.18
N ARG A 32 12.89 -7.69 -3.31
CA ARG A 32 13.08 -9.01 -3.93
C ARG A 32 14.16 -9.79 -3.20
N VAL A 33 13.83 -11.01 -2.80
CA VAL A 33 14.67 -11.89 -2.01
C VAL A 33 14.68 -13.30 -2.58
N CYS A 34 15.80 -13.99 -2.44
CA CYS A 34 15.90 -15.40 -2.78
C CYS A 34 15.32 -16.28 -1.67
N THR A 35 15.04 -17.54 -1.99
CA THR A 35 14.45 -18.53 -1.08
C THR A 35 15.32 -18.78 0.15
N SER A 36 16.64 -18.62 0.05
CA SER A 36 17.55 -18.73 1.20
C SER A 36 17.53 -17.51 2.14
N CYS A 37 17.01 -16.36 1.69
CA CYS A 37 16.96 -15.13 2.49
C CYS A 37 15.57 -14.82 3.06
N ILE A 38 14.66 -15.81 3.04
CA ILE A 38 13.38 -15.75 3.74
C ILE A 38 13.52 -16.38 5.12
N VAL A 39 12.79 -15.87 6.10
CA VAL A 39 12.68 -16.52 7.40
C VAL A 39 11.85 -17.79 7.20
N PRO A 40 12.35 -18.98 7.60
CA PRO A 40 11.55 -20.20 7.54
C PRO A 40 10.29 -19.99 8.36
N THR A 41 9.13 -20.19 7.73
CA THR A 41 7.84 -19.92 8.34
C THR A 41 7.61 -20.87 9.49
N ASP A 42 7.53 -20.33 10.71
CA ASP A 42 6.88 -21.01 11.82
C ASP A 42 5.42 -21.29 11.41
N VAL A 43 4.83 -22.34 11.96
CA VAL A 43 3.60 -23.06 11.57
C VAL A 43 2.30 -22.21 11.56
N SER A 44 2.39 -20.87 11.59
CA SER A 44 1.26 -19.91 11.53
C SER A 44 1.12 -19.15 10.19
N GLY A 45 1.77 -19.63 9.12
CA GLY A 45 1.20 -19.58 7.78
C GLY A 45 1.17 -18.25 7.01
N SER A 46 1.76 -18.30 5.81
CA SER A 46 1.39 -17.59 4.56
C SER A 46 2.04 -16.25 4.18
N THR A 47 2.85 -15.59 5.01
CA THR A 47 3.58 -14.37 4.57
C THR A 47 5.07 -14.58 4.33
N THR A 48 5.55 -14.19 3.15
CA THR A 48 6.98 -14.15 2.83
C THR A 48 7.66 -13.00 3.57
N LYS A 49 8.29 -13.32 4.71
CA LYS A 49 9.11 -12.38 5.49
C LYS A 49 10.59 -12.59 5.14
N CYS A 50 11.31 -11.51 4.80
CA CYS A 50 12.76 -11.58 4.60
C CYS A 50 13.51 -11.55 5.94
N LEU A 51 14.74 -12.08 5.96
CA LEU A 51 15.61 -12.08 7.15
C LEU A 51 15.79 -10.67 7.76
N THR A 52 15.91 -9.63 6.93
CA THR A 52 16.05 -8.24 7.40
C THR A 52 14.80 -7.77 8.16
N CYS A 53 13.60 -8.07 7.66
CA CYS A 53 12.35 -7.75 8.35
C CYS A 53 12.14 -8.64 9.58
N GLY A 54 12.59 -9.90 9.54
CA GLY A 54 12.63 -10.81 10.68
C GLY A 54 13.46 -10.24 11.82
N ARG A 55 14.72 -9.89 11.53
CA ARG A 55 15.68 -9.34 12.51
C ARG A 55 15.21 -8.02 13.12
N LYS A 56 14.52 -7.19 12.34
CA LYS A 56 13.96 -5.90 12.79
C LYS A 56 12.59 -6.02 13.47
N ASN A 57 12.06 -7.24 13.67
CA ASN A 57 10.71 -7.46 14.22
C ASN A 57 9.61 -6.61 13.54
N VAL A 58 9.73 -6.42 12.23
CA VAL A 58 8.73 -5.68 11.46
C VAL A 58 7.51 -6.59 11.28
N ASN A 59 6.45 -6.26 12.02
CA ASN A 59 5.22 -7.05 12.07
C ASN A 59 4.02 -6.26 11.50
N ARG A 60 4.23 -5.02 11.06
CA ARG A 60 3.20 -4.13 10.50
C ARG A 60 3.70 -3.50 9.20
N LEU A 61 2.78 -3.23 8.27
CA LEU A 61 3.10 -2.46 7.07
C LEU A 61 3.18 -0.98 7.42
N THR A 62 4.18 -0.30 6.89
CA THR A 62 4.31 1.15 6.98
C THR A 62 3.19 1.83 6.19
N PHE A 63 2.69 2.97 6.67
CA PHE A 63 1.66 3.78 6.00
C PHE A 63 1.96 4.04 4.53
N ALA A 64 3.21 4.40 4.20
CA ALA A 64 3.66 4.61 2.83
C ALA A 64 3.48 3.38 1.93
N GLN A 65 3.67 2.16 2.46
CA GLN A 65 3.47 0.93 1.69
C GLN A 65 2.00 0.63 1.43
N LEU A 66 1.11 0.93 2.38
CA LEU A 66 -0.34 0.78 2.14
C LEU A 66 -0.82 1.77 1.09
N ILE A 67 -0.41 3.04 1.19
CA ILE A 67 -0.77 4.06 0.21
C ILE A 67 -0.26 3.65 -1.16
N LYS A 68 1.00 3.23 -1.28
CA LYS A 68 1.58 2.79 -2.56
C LYS A 68 0.86 1.58 -3.15
N ARG A 69 0.45 0.61 -2.31
CA ARG A 69 -0.26 -0.58 -2.77
C ARG A 69 -1.71 -0.29 -3.18
N ASN A 70 -2.31 0.73 -2.59
CA ASN A 70 -3.71 1.05 -2.75
C ASN A 70 -3.95 2.46 -3.33
N TYR A 71 -2.98 2.99 -4.06
CA TYR A 71 -2.95 4.39 -4.51
C TYR A 71 -4.15 4.73 -5.40
N TYR A 72 -4.66 3.76 -6.16
CA TYR A 72 -5.84 3.92 -7.01
C TYR A 72 -7.09 4.25 -6.20
N LEU A 73 -7.35 3.50 -5.14
CA LEU A 73 -8.48 3.72 -4.24
C LEU A 73 -8.34 5.07 -3.52
N PHE A 74 -7.15 5.39 -3.00
CA PHE A 74 -6.87 6.72 -2.43
C PHE A 74 -7.08 7.85 -3.46
N GLY A 75 -6.67 7.64 -4.70
CA GLY A 75 -6.87 8.59 -5.80
C GLY A 75 -8.34 8.89 -6.06
N ILE A 76 -9.20 7.88 -6.12
CA ILE A 76 -10.65 8.07 -6.32
C ILE A 76 -11.27 8.87 -5.18
N ILE A 77 -10.87 8.58 -3.93
CA ILE A 77 -11.41 9.27 -2.76
C ILE A 77 -10.99 10.74 -2.76
N ILE A 78 -9.70 11.00 -3.02
CA ILE A 78 -9.19 12.37 -3.10
C ILE A 78 -9.88 13.12 -4.25
N ALA A 79 -10.05 12.50 -5.41
CA ALA A 79 -10.77 13.09 -6.53
C ALA A 79 -12.23 13.39 -6.19
N PHE A 80 -12.94 12.46 -5.55
CA PHE A 80 -14.31 12.67 -5.09
C PHE A 80 -14.41 13.79 -4.06
N TRP A 81 -13.46 13.86 -3.11
CA TRP A 81 -13.41 14.90 -2.10
C TRP A 81 -13.10 16.27 -2.71
N LEU A 82 -12.16 16.35 -3.66
CA LEU A 82 -11.89 17.56 -4.44
C LEU A 82 -13.04 17.96 -5.37
N PHE A 83 -13.88 17.02 -5.80
CA PHE A 83 -15.05 17.36 -6.59
C PHE A 83 -16.20 17.88 -5.72
N THR A 84 -16.38 17.32 -4.52
CA THR A 84 -17.56 17.60 -3.68
C THR A 84 -17.32 18.67 -2.62
N VAL A 85 -16.14 18.73 -2.01
CA VAL A 85 -15.84 19.60 -0.86
C VAL A 85 -15.03 20.82 -1.25
N PHE A 86 -14.03 20.65 -2.12
CA PHE A 86 -13.17 21.75 -2.57
C PHE A 86 -13.92 22.92 -3.24
N PRO A 87 -15.01 22.74 -4.04
CA PRO A 87 -15.69 23.89 -4.66
C PRO A 87 -16.40 24.79 -3.65
N ILE A 88 -16.82 24.25 -2.51
CA ILE A 88 -17.64 24.94 -1.50
C ILE A 88 -17.02 26.25 -0.99
N PRO A 89 -15.75 26.31 -0.58
CA PRO A 89 -15.12 27.57 -0.20
C PRO A 89 -14.99 28.57 -1.35
N PHE A 90 -14.88 28.12 -2.61
CA PHE A 90 -14.77 29.01 -3.77
C PHE A 90 -16.13 29.51 -4.28
N LEU A 91 -17.23 28.83 -3.94
CA LEU A 91 -18.59 29.29 -4.25
C LEU A 91 -18.92 30.62 -3.54
N ASN A 92 -18.39 30.84 -2.33
CA ASN A 92 -18.46 32.14 -1.64
C ASN A 92 -17.72 33.25 -2.41
N LEU A 93 -16.56 32.94 -3.01
CA LEU A 93 -15.84 33.90 -3.86
C LEU A 93 -16.58 34.22 -5.17
N ALA A 94 -17.41 33.29 -5.66
CA ALA A 94 -18.23 33.49 -6.85
C ALA A 94 -19.51 34.32 -6.61
N GLY A 95 -19.67 34.90 -5.41
CA GLY A 95 -20.83 35.74 -5.04
C GLY A 95 -22.06 34.96 -4.59
N ILE A 96 -21.95 33.64 -4.43
CA ILE A 96 -23.02 32.79 -3.90
C ILE A 96 -22.84 32.74 -2.38
N ASN A 97 -23.69 33.47 -1.65
CA ASN A 97 -23.74 33.39 -0.19
C ASN A 97 -24.27 32.02 0.21
N ILE A 98 -23.36 31.12 0.60
CA ILE A 98 -23.71 29.81 1.15
C ILE A 98 -23.86 29.98 2.66
N ASP A 99 -25.07 29.72 3.17
CA ASP A 99 -25.31 29.67 4.60
C ASP A 99 -24.37 28.66 5.29
N PRO A 100 -23.75 29.01 6.44
CA PRO A 100 -22.81 28.14 7.15
C PRO A 100 -23.39 26.77 7.54
N SER A 101 -24.72 26.67 7.64
CA SER A 101 -25.46 25.43 7.89
C SER A 101 -25.30 24.39 6.78
N ALA A 102 -24.98 24.81 5.54
CA ALA A 102 -24.72 23.89 4.43
C ALA A 102 -23.42 23.07 4.61
N PHE A 103 -22.49 23.51 5.46
CA PHE A 103 -21.26 22.76 5.75
C PHE A 103 -21.48 21.58 6.69
N GLN A 104 -22.51 21.62 7.55
CA GLN A 104 -22.81 20.53 8.49
C GLN A 104 -23.02 19.18 7.79
N PRO A 105 -23.89 19.03 6.78
CA PRO A 105 -24.08 17.75 6.10
C PRO A 105 -22.82 17.26 5.40
N VAL A 106 -21.99 18.17 4.86
CA VAL A 106 -20.72 17.82 4.21
C VAL A 106 -19.71 17.27 5.20
N LEU A 107 -19.60 17.89 6.38
CA LEU A 107 -18.72 17.42 7.46
C LEU A 107 -19.19 16.08 8.03
N ILE A 108 -20.50 15.90 8.21
CA ILE A 108 -21.09 14.64 8.67
C ILE A 108 -20.85 13.53 7.64
N ALA A 109 -21.11 13.79 6.36
CA ALA A 109 -20.86 12.83 5.29
C ALA A 109 -19.37 12.46 5.20
N THR A 110 -18.47 13.44 5.35
CA THR A 110 -17.02 13.20 5.40
C THR A 110 -16.64 12.33 6.59
N ALA A 111 -17.12 12.65 7.80
CA ALA A 111 -16.86 11.86 8.99
C ALA A 111 -17.38 10.42 8.84
N ALA A 112 -18.62 10.24 8.36
CA ALA A 112 -19.20 8.93 8.12
C ALA A 112 -18.42 8.11 7.09
N MET A 113 -17.94 8.74 6.01
CA MET A 113 -17.10 8.10 4.99
C MET A 113 -15.73 7.67 5.55
N THR A 114 -15.15 8.40 6.52
CA THR A 114 -13.85 8.00 7.11
C THR A 114 -13.90 6.72 7.93
N ILE A 115 -15.06 6.38 8.52
CA ILE A 115 -15.24 5.20 9.37
C ILE A 115 -14.87 3.90 8.64
N PRO A 116 -15.48 3.54 7.48
CA PRO A 116 -15.10 2.34 6.75
C PRO A 116 -13.64 2.36 6.30
N PHE A 117 -13.02 3.52 6.07
CA PHE A 117 -11.59 3.62 5.76
C PHE A 117 -10.71 3.22 6.94
N VAL A 118 -11.03 3.68 8.16
CA VAL A 118 -10.28 3.28 9.35
C VAL A 118 -10.40 1.78 9.57
N PHE A 119 -11.59 1.20 9.40
CA PHE A 119 -11.78 -0.24 9.50
C PHE A 119 -11.07 -1.03 8.40
N LEU A 120 -11.13 -0.59 7.14
CA LEU A 120 -10.38 -1.18 6.03
C LEU A 120 -8.87 -1.11 6.28
N PHE A 121 -8.39 0.01 6.81
CA PHE A 121 -6.98 0.19 7.16
C PHE A 121 -6.54 -0.78 8.26
N ILE A 122 -7.33 -0.93 9.32
CA ILE A 122 -7.08 -1.91 10.39
C ILE A 122 -7.16 -3.34 9.85
N ALA A 123 -8.12 -3.63 8.95
CA ALA A 123 -8.28 -4.94 8.34
C ALA A 123 -7.10 -5.30 7.42
N TRP A 124 -6.55 -4.35 6.66
CA TRP A 124 -5.36 -4.55 5.83
C TRP A 124 -4.08 -4.69 6.64
N GLN A 125 -4.00 -4.06 7.81
CA GLN A 125 -2.92 -4.32 8.78
C GLN A 125 -2.99 -5.76 9.31
N LYS A 126 -4.20 -6.31 9.51
CA LYS A 126 -4.41 -7.68 10.05
C LYS A 126 -4.38 -8.79 8.99
N LYS A 127 -4.84 -8.52 7.76
CA LYS A 127 -4.85 -9.48 6.65
C LYS A 127 -3.55 -9.34 5.85
N ALA A 128 -2.54 -10.09 6.28
CA ALA A 128 -1.58 -10.67 5.36
C ALA A 128 -2.29 -11.21 4.09
N PRO A 129 -1.86 -10.88 2.87
CA PRO A 129 -2.42 -11.43 1.66
C PRO A 129 -2.12 -12.93 1.68
N ARG A 130 -3.18 -13.74 1.65
CA ARG A 130 -3.07 -15.09 1.13
C ARG A 130 -2.51 -14.94 -0.29
N GLY A 131 -1.31 -15.45 -0.51
CA GLY A 131 -0.75 -15.54 -1.85
C GLY A 131 -1.79 -16.20 -2.73
N SER A 132 -2.20 -15.51 -3.79
CA SER A 132 -2.79 -16.15 -4.95
C SER A 132 -1.77 -17.19 -5.40
N GLN A 133 -2.13 -18.46 -5.28
CA GLN A 133 -1.44 -19.57 -5.94
C GLN A 133 -1.31 -19.27 -7.44
#